data_AF-A0A951HBD4-F1
#
_entry.id   AF-A0A951HBD4-F1
#
_cell.length_a   1.000
_cell.length_b   1.000
_cell.length_c   1.000
_cell.angle_alpha   90.00
_cell.angle_beta   90.00
_cell.angle_gamma   90.00
#
_symmetry.space_group_name_H-M   'P 1'
#
loop_
_entity.id
_entity.type
_entity.pdbx_description
1 polymer ?
#
loop_
_entity_poly.entity_id
_entity_poly.type
_entity_poly.pdbx_seq_one_letter_code
_entity_poly.pdbx_strand_id
1 'polypeptide(L)'
;MNDLIDEQRPVVCLDEAAKQILGAVRAVTPTAGTRKRFDNEYERCGTYALLCEPLVSWREVWVKARRTRWDYADVVRYLCDEKYPAV
;
A
#
# COMPACT_ATOMS: atom_id res chain seq x y z
N MET A 1 -12.35 19.01 -18.32
CA MET A 1 -11.71 18.26 -17.20
C MET A 1 -11.40 16.82 -17.59
N ASN A 2 -12.15 16.22 -18.54
CA ASN A 2 -11.76 14.94 -19.18
C ASN A 2 -10.59 15.07 -20.18
N ASP A 3 -10.21 16.28 -20.59
CA ASP A 3 -9.18 16.50 -21.61
C ASP A 3 -7.74 16.24 -21.11
N LEU A 4 -7.58 15.86 -19.82
CA LEU A 4 -6.30 15.47 -19.22
C LEU A 4 -6.09 13.95 -19.18
N ILE A 5 -7.13 13.16 -19.43
CA ILE A 5 -7.07 11.70 -19.36
C ILE A 5 -6.77 11.17 -20.78
N ASP A 6 -5.59 10.59 -20.96
CA ASP A 6 -5.22 9.85 -22.17
C ASP A 6 -5.17 8.36 -21.82
N GLU A 7 -6.15 7.60 -22.31
CA GLU A 7 -6.25 6.16 -22.04
C GLU A 7 -5.07 5.35 -22.58
N GLN A 8 -4.35 5.88 -23.59
CA GLN A 8 -3.11 5.28 -24.11
C GLN A 8 -1.87 5.72 -23.33
N ARG A 9 -2.02 6.60 -22.33
CA ARG A 9 -0.93 7.09 -21.48
C ARG A 9 -1.40 7.24 -20.03
N PRO A 10 -1.77 6.14 -19.36
CA PRO A 10 -2.16 6.16 -17.96
C PRO A 10 -0.99 6.66 -17.11
N VAL A 11 -1.27 7.61 -16.22
CA VAL A 11 -0.29 8.15 -15.28
C VAL A 11 -0.42 7.40 -13.97
N VAL A 12 0.36 6.33 -13.83
CA VAL A 12 0.37 5.51 -12.61
C VAL A 12 1.49 5.97 -11.67
N CYS A 13 1.12 6.32 -10.46
CA CYS A 13 2.03 6.52 -9.35
C CYS A 13 2.17 5.21 -8.58
N LEU A 14 3.36 4.63 -8.64
CA LEU A 14 3.79 3.55 -7.76
C LEU A 14 4.65 4.17 -6.67
N ASP A 15 4.06 4.46 -5.52
CA ASP A 15 4.80 5.02 -4.39
C ASP A 15 5.62 3.92 -3.70
N GLU A 16 6.91 4.17 -3.52
CA GLU A 16 7.83 3.28 -2.82
C GLU A 16 7.73 3.38 -1.30
N ALA A 17 6.89 4.26 -0.74
CA ALA A 17 6.64 4.36 0.70
C ALA A 17 5.96 3.10 1.26
N ALA A 18 6.76 2.04 1.40
CA ALA A 18 6.40 0.76 1.93
C ALA A 18 6.19 0.87 3.44
N LYS A 19 4.94 1.03 3.87
CA LYS A 19 4.64 1.13 5.31
C LYS A 19 4.49 -0.25 5.93
N GLN A 20 5.05 -0.38 7.11
CA GLN A 20 5.01 -1.60 7.89
C GLN A 20 3.62 -1.75 8.50
N ILE A 21 3.07 -2.96 8.42
CA ILE A 21 1.86 -3.31 9.15
C ILE A 21 2.32 -3.84 10.51
N LEU A 22 1.97 -3.14 11.58
CA LEU A 22 2.38 -3.48 12.93
C LEU A 22 1.16 -3.96 13.74
N GLY A 23 1.32 -5.10 14.40
CA GLY A 23 0.35 -5.66 15.35
C GLY A 23 0.83 -5.48 16.79
N ALA A 24 -0.11 -5.33 17.72
CA ALA A 24 0.22 -5.35 19.14
C ALA A 24 0.43 -6.80 19.61
N VAL A 25 1.55 -7.08 20.28
CA VAL A 25 1.84 -8.42 20.83
C VAL A 25 0.99 -8.72 22.05
N ARG A 26 0.68 -7.69 22.85
CA ARG A 26 -0.15 -7.80 24.04
C ARG A 26 -1.19 -6.70 24.14
N ALA A 27 -2.35 -7.04 24.70
CA ALA A 27 -3.35 -6.07 25.09
C ALA A 27 -2.88 -5.30 26.34
N VAL A 28 -3.03 -3.97 26.32
CA VAL A 28 -2.81 -3.15 27.50
C VAL A 28 -4.14 -2.93 28.18
N THR A 29 -4.29 -3.41 29.42
CA THR A 29 -5.48 -3.16 30.23
C THR A 29 -5.56 -1.66 30.55
N PRO A 30 -6.61 -0.95 30.11
CA PRO A 30 -6.76 0.46 30.43
C PRO A 30 -7.17 0.62 31.90
N THR A 31 -6.47 1.49 32.62
CA THR A 31 -6.85 1.89 33.98
C THR A 31 -7.71 3.15 33.91
N ALA A 32 -8.85 3.18 34.62
CA ALA A 32 -9.73 4.33 34.67
C ALA A 32 -8.97 5.61 35.09
N GLY A 33 -9.23 6.72 34.40
CA GLY A 33 -8.54 8.01 34.64
C GLY A 33 -7.15 8.13 34.02
N THR A 34 -6.65 7.11 33.32
CA THR A 34 -5.35 7.17 32.62
C THR A 34 -5.51 7.32 31.10
N ARG A 35 -4.55 8.00 30.46
CA ARG A 35 -4.50 8.10 28.99
C ARG A 35 -4.26 6.72 28.37
N LYS A 36 -4.82 6.49 27.17
CA LYS A 36 -4.58 5.28 26.39
C LYS A 36 -3.07 5.08 26.19
N ARG A 37 -2.56 3.92 26.61
CA ARG A 37 -1.17 3.50 26.42
C ARG A 37 -1.13 2.35 25.43
N PHE A 38 -0.08 2.31 24.63
CA PHE A 38 0.27 1.18 23.78
C PHE A 38 1.58 0.61 24.31
N ASP A 39 1.72 -0.70 24.21
CA ASP A 39 2.99 -1.33 24.47
C ASP A 39 3.98 -1.06 23.33
N ASN A 40 5.27 -1.04 23.64
CA ASN A 40 6.32 -0.79 22.66
C ASN A 40 6.69 -2.04 21.85
N GLU A 41 6.37 -3.23 22.35
CA GLU A 41 6.58 -4.49 21.64
C GLU A 41 5.53 -4.67 20.53
N TYR A 42 5.98 -5.00 19.32
CA TYR A 42 5.11 -5.15 18.16
C TYR A 42 5.50 -6.37 17.35
N GLU A 43 4.49 -6.95 16.69
CA GLU A 43 4.68 -7.97 15.66
C GLU A 43 4.67 -7.29 14.29
N ARG A 44 5.60 -7.70 13.43
CA ARG A 44 5.63 -7.24 12.03
C ARG A 44 4.70 -8.13 11.20
N CYS A 45 3.54 -7.61 10.86
CA CYS A 45 2.49 -8.30 10.10
C CYS A 45 2.59 -8.09 8.58
N GLY A 46 3.73 -7.60 8.11
CA GLY A 46 4.00 -7.40 6.68
C GLY A 46 4.25 -5.95 6.31
N THR A 47 4.08 -5.65 5.04
CA THR A 47 4.32 -4.35 4.43
C THR A 47 3.34 -4.16 3.29
N TYR A 48 2.86 -2.94 3.10
CA TYR A 48 2.00 -2.63 1.97
C TYR A 48 2.62 -1.57 1.05
N ALA A 49 2.26 -1.62 -0.22
CA ALA A 49 2.53 -0.59 -1.23
C ALA A 49 1.20 -0.05 -1.78
N LEU A 50 1.16 1.26 -2.04
CA LEU A 50 0.00 1.93 -2.64
C LEU A 50 0.30 2.23 -4.11
N LEU A 51 -0.62 1.81 -4.97
CA LEU A 51 -0.71 2.19 -6.36
C LEU A 51 -1.82 3.22 -6.50
N CYS A 52 -1.61 4.27 -7.30
CA CYS A 52 -2.72 5.12 -7.70
C CYS A 52 -2.58 5.64 -9.12
N GLU A 53 -3.71 5.83 -9.77
CA GLU A 53 -3.85 6.59 -11.01
C GLU A 53 -4.75 7.79 -10.67
N PRO A 54 -4.15 8.95 -10.32
CA PRO A 54 -4.89 10.07 -9.76
C PRO A 54 -5.89 10.67 -10.75
N LEU A 55 -5.58 10.63 -12.06
CA LEU A 55 -6.42 11.24 -13.10
C LEU A 55 -7.77 10.55 -13.27
N VAL A 56 -7.87 9.25 -12.92
CA VAL A 56 -9.12 8.49 -12.95
C VAL A 56 -9.61 8.10 -11.55
N SER A 57 -9.01 8.68 -10.51
CA SER A 57 -9.33 8.38 -9.10
C SER A 57 -9.22 6.89 -8.74
N TRP A 58 -8.32 6.15 -9.39
CA TRP A 58 -8.07 4.74 -9.06
C TRP A 58 -6.93 4.61 -8.06
N ARG A 59 -7.06 3.64 -7.15
CA ARG A 59 -6.01 3.26 -6.19
C ARG A 59 -6.16 1.81 -5.78
N GLU A 60 -5.04 1.16 -5.50
CA GLU A 60 -4.98 -0.22 -5.05
C GLU A 60 -3.86 -0.41 -4.02
N VAL A 61 -4.08 -1.30 -3.06
CA VAL A 61 -3.11 -1.60 -2.00
C VAL A 61 -2.64 -3.03 -2.12
N TRP A 62 -1.33 -3.20 -2.22
CA TRP A 62 -0.68 -4.49 -2.29
C TRP A 62 -0.04 -4.83 -0.95
N VAL A 63 -0.53 -5.87 -0.29
CA VAL A 63 -0.01 -6.33 1.00
C VAL A 63 0.84 -7.57 0.79
N LYS A 64 2.08 -7.55 1.30
CA LYS A 64 3.02 -8.67 1.25
C LYS A 64 3.67 -8.87 2.62
N ALA A 65 4.12 -10.10 2.89
CA ALA A 65 4.83 -10.41 4.14
C ALA A 65 6.16 -9.64 4.25
N ARG A 66 6.82 -9.39 3.13
CA ARG A 66 8.05 -8.58 3.04
C ARG A 66 8.03 -7.78 1.73
N ARG A 67 8.78 -6.68 1.71
CA ARG A 67 9.12 -5.96 0.47
C ARG A 67 10.44 -6.49 -0.06
N THR A 68 10.42 -7.11 -1.23
CA THR A 68 11.61 -7.48 -2.00
C THR A 68 11.59 -6.81 -3.36
N ARG A 69 12.74 -6.82 -4.06
CA ARG A 69 12.81 -6.37 -5.46
C ARG A 69 11.92 -7.20 -6.39
N TRP A 70 11.66 -8.47 -6.04
CA TRP A 70 10.80 -9.35 -6.80
C TRP A 70 9.33 -8.97 -6.61
N ASP A 71 8.92 -8.64 -5.39
CA ASP A 71 7.57 -8.11 -5.14
C ASP A 71 7.32 -6.81 -5.91
N TYR A 72 8.35 -5.96 -6.07
CA TYR A 72 8.23 -4.78 -6.91
C TYR A 72 8.06 -5.14 -8.38
N ALA A 73 8.87 -6.06 -8.91
CA ALA A 73 8.77 -6.52 -10.28
C ALA A 73 7.38 -7.14 -10.57
N ASP A 74 6.82 -7.91 -9.63
CA ASP A 74 5.48 -8.47 -9.74
C ASP A 74 4.39 -7.38 -9.83
N VAL A 75 4.54 -6.29 -9.09
CA VAL A 75 3.61 -5.14 -9.17
C VAL A 75 3.70 -4.45 -10.53
N VAL A 76 4.92 -4.26 -11.05
CA VAL A 76 5.11 -3.69 -12.40
C VAL A 76 4.53 -4.62 -13.46
N ARG A 77 4.78 -5.93 -13.36
CA ARG A 77 4.20 -6.94 -14.25
C ARG A 77 2.67 -6.89 -14.22
N TYR A 78 2.06 -6.83 -13.05
CA TYR A 78 0.61 -6.67 -12.93
C TYR A 78 0.10 -5.40 -13.62
N LEU A 79 0.78 -4.26 -13.42
CA LEU A 79 0.39 -3.00 -14.06
C LEU A 79 0.41 -3.11 -15.59
N CYS A 80 1.45 -3.71 -16.16
CA CYS A 80 1.62 -3.86 -17.60
C CYS A 80 0.73 -4.95 -18.19
N ASP A 81 0.76 -6.15 -17.63
CA ASP A 81 0.17 -7.34 -18.25
C ASP A 81 -1.32 -7.50 -17.94
N GLU A 82 -1.79 -6.96 -16.81
CA GLU A 82 -3.15 -7.22 -16.31
C GLU A 82 -3.99 -5.94 -16.23
N LYS A 83 -3.45 -4.85 -15.68
CA LYS A 83 -4.20 -3.60 -15.49
C LYS A 83 -4.29 -2.77 -16.77
N TYR A 84 -3.18 -2.64 -17.51
CA TYR A 84 -3.09 -1.86 -18.75
C TYR A 84 -2.48 -2.67 -19.91
N PRO A 85 -3.07 -3.82 -20.30
CA PRO A 85 -2.49 -4.73 -21.30
C PRO A 85 -2.47 -4.19 -22.73
N ALA A 86 -3.25 -3.14 -23.02
CA ALA A 86 -3.47 -2.60 -24.36
C ALA A 86 -2.93 -1.17 -24.52
N VAL A 87 -2.18 -0.70 -23.53
CA VAL A 87 -1.52 0.61 -23.52
C VAL A 87 -0.14 0.50 -24.14
#